data_AF-A0A0X8X6T3-F1
#
_entry.id   AF-A0A0X8X6T3-F1
#
_cell.length_a   1.000
_cell.length_b   1.000
_cell.length_c   1.000
_cell.angle_alpha   90.00
_cell.angle_beta   90.00
_cell.angle_gamma   90.00
#
_symmetry.space_group_name_H-M   'P 1'
#
loop_
_entity.id
_entity.type
_entity.pdbx_description
1 polymer ?
#
loop_
_entity_poly.entity_id
_entity_poly.type
_entity_poly.pdbx_seq_one_letter_code
_entity_poly.pdbx_strand_id
1 'polypeptide(L)'
;MNKFFTLLALVFLLSKASLAQTQTIVSFASFGQEEDEAIYGMSGASLFYFKIPPQNQINGSKLVLRFEPSQALIKENSFINVIINDKPVYSSRLSKDSIQTLVLNLSKEDLSPGRFLKIQVKTLLTITDDICKDLDNPAMWLKVKKDSYLSLVKDAKGGLDNVNISNCFDTKRAIVYPAEPSLNDLKAVAWAYARLKKQPTSQFSFLSRAKFLIVLKIISWWAIWAACLKIKNH
;
A
#
# COMPACT_ATOMS: atom_id res chain seq x y z
N MET A 1 20.79 -21.55 -47.23
CA MET A 1 21.17 -21.59 -45.79
C MET A 1 20.60 -20.44 -44.94
N ASN A 2 19.63 -19.64 -45.40
CA ASN A 2 19.24 -18.39 -44.70
C ASN A 2 17.94 -18.43 -43.88
N LYS A 3 17.18 -19.54 -43.93
CA LYS A 3 15.90 -19.67 -43.19
C LYS A 3 16.05 -20.18 -41.76
N PHE A 4 17.16 -20.88 -41.47
CA PHE A 4 17.43 -21.43 -40.14
C PHE A 4 17.98 -20.35 -39.18
N PHE A 5 18.87 -19.48 -39.69
CA PHE A 5 19.41 -18.35 -38.93
C PHE A 5 18.37 -17.26 -38.62
N THR A 6 17.37 -17.07 -39.50
CA THR A 6 16.26 -16.13 -39.25
C THR A 6 15.28 -16.64 -38.19
N LEU A 7 15.05 -17.95 -38.12
CA LEU A 7 14.22 -18.57 -37.08
C LEU A 7 14.89 -18.52 -35.70
N LEU A 8 16.22 -18.71 -35.64
CA LEU A 8 16.99 -18.63 -34.39
C LEU A 8 17.04 -17.19 -33.83
N ALA A 9 17.12 -16.18 -34.71
CA ALA A 9 17.07 -14.77 -34.33
C ALA A 9 15.70 -14.36 -33.78
N LEU A 10 14.61 -14.91 -34.32
CA LEU A 10 13.24 -14.65 -33.83
C LEU A 10 13.02 -15.25 -32.43
N VAL A 11 13.58 -16.43 -32.16
CA VAL A 11 13.52 -17.08 -30.83
C VAL A 11 14.33 -16.30 -29.78
N PHE A 12 15.47 -15.71 -30.17
CA PHE A 12 16.27 -14.86 -29.27
C PHE A 12 15.65 -13.47 -29.00
N LEU A 13 14.80 -12.97 -29.91
CA LEU A 13 14.08 -11.70 -29.71
C LEU A 13 12.83 -11.86 -28.84
N LEU A 14 12.25 -13.07 -28.77
CA LEU A 14 11.08 -13.37 -27.92
C LEU A 14 11.45 -13.81 -26.50
N SER A 15 12.71 -14.19 -26.22
CA SER A 15 13.15 -14.64 -24.89
C SER A 15 13.40 -13.51 -23.88
N LYS A 16 13.30 -12.24 -24.30
CA LYS A 16 13.28 -11.07 -23.40
C LYS A 16 11.87 -10.68 -22.94
N ALA A 17 10.94 -11.64 -22.91
CA ALA A 17 9.73 -11.49 -22.10
C ALA A 17 10.17 -11.41 -20.62
N SER A 18 10.39 -10.18 -20.16
CA SER A 18 10.58 -9.84 -18.75
C SER A 18 9.58 -10.63 -17.91
N LEU A 19 10.07 -11.41 -16.95
CA LEU A 19 9.25 -11.94 -15.86
C LEU A 19 8.72 -10.73 -15.08
N ALA A 20 7.58 -10.19 -15.51
CA ALA A 20 6.92 -9.10 -14.82
C ALA A 20 6.49 -9.60 -13.43
N GLN A 21 7.29 -9.28 -12.42
CA GLN A 21 6.90 -9.48 -11.03
C GLN A 21 5.59 -8.71 -10.80
N THR A 22 4.53 -9.42 -10.43
CA THR A 22 3.24 -8.78 -10.18
C THR A 22 3.37 -7.91 -8.94
N GLN A 23 3.21 -6.60 -9.10
CA GLN A 23 3.22 -5.64 -8.00
C GLN A 23 1.80 -5.44 -7.45
N THR A 24 1.70 -5.27 -6.14
CA THR A 24 0.47 -4.91 -5.43
C THR A 24 0.66 -3.53 -4.84
N ILE A 25 -0.21 -2.59 -5.21
CA ILE A 25 -0.20 -1.26 -4.63
C ILE A 25 -1.08 -1.28 -3.38
N VAL A 26 -0.52 -0.83 -2.27
CA VAL A 26 -1.23 -0.70 -0.99
C VAL A 26 -1.07 0.74 -0.50
N SER A 27 -2.16 1.51 -0.55
CA SER A 27 -2.15 2.93 -0.17
C SER A 27 -2.18 3.11 1.34
N PHE A 28 -1.73 4.27 1.83
CA PHE A 28 -1.81 4.62 3.25
C PHE A 28 -3.28 4.64 3.73
N ALA A 29 -4.21 5.07 2.87
CA ALA A 29 -5.65 5.01 3.13
C ALA A 29 -6.18 3.60 3.43
N SER A 30 -5.62 2.56 2.80
CA SER A 30 -6.04 1.18 3.09
C SER A 30 -5.65 0.69 4.49
N PHE A 31 -4.78 1.43 5.18
CA PHE A 31 -4.36 1.18 6.56
C PHE A 31 -4.99 2.15 7.57
N GLY A 32 -6.05 2.86 7.19
CA GLY A 32 -6.83 3.73 8.08
C GLY A 32 -6.49 5.22 7.98
N GLN A 33 -5.59 5.63 7.09
CA GLN A 33 -5.27 7.03 6.86
C GLN A 33 -6.13 7.63 5.74
N GLU A 34 -7.38 7.96 6.06
CA GLU A 34 -8.38 8.40 5.08
C GLU A 34 -8.12 9.82 4.53
N GLU A 35 -7.31 10.60 5.24
CA GLU A 35 -6.96 11.99 4.96
C GLU A 35 -5.44 12.21 4.91
N ASP A 36 -5.03 13.38 4.39
CA ASP A 36 -3.62 13.76 4.42
C ASP A 36 -3.18 13.99 5.87
N GLU A 37 -1.99 13.51 6.22
CA GLU A 37 -1.42 13.67 7.55
C GLU A 37 -0.55 14.93 7.60
N ALA A 38 -0.95 15.92 8.38
CA ALA A 38 -0.21 17.17 8.55
C ALA A 38 0.76 17.09 9.73
N ILE A 39 2.04 17.32 9.45
CA ILE A 39 3.11 17.44 10.44
C ILE A 39 3.34 18.91 10.70
N TYR A 40 3.05 19.37 11.92
CA TYR A 40 3.16 20.77 12.31
C TYR A 40 4.43 21.07 13.13
N GLY A 41 4.79 22.35 13.14
CA GLY A 41 5.85 22.90 13.98
C GLY A 41 7.25 22.75 13.40
N MET A 42 8.22 23.40 14.06
CA MET A 42 9.62 23.39 13.64
C MET A 42 10.20 21.98 13.63
N SER A 43 9.91 21.16 14.64
CA SER A 43 10.30 19.75 14.68
C SER A 43 9.08 18.88 14.91
N GLY A 44 8.57 18.30 13.82
CA GLY A 44 7.41 17.43 13.85
C GLY A 44 7.75 16.02 13.39
N ALA A 45 6.87 15.07 13.74
CA ALA A 45 6.96 13.70 13.27
C ALA A 45 5.59 13.04 13.14
N SER A 46 5.39 12.28 12.06
CA SER A 46 4.29 11.33 11.94
C SER A 46 4.82 9.91 11.75
N LEU A 47 4.01 8.95 12.19
CA LEU A 47 4.41 7.56 12.33
C LEU A 47 3.35 6.65 11.71
N PHE A 48 3.78 5.86 10.74
CA PHE A 48 2.94 4.95 9.98
C PHE A 48 3.39 3.51 10.20
N TYR A 49 2.45 2.61 10.47
CA TYR A 49 2.73 1.20 10.72
C TYR A 49 1.99 0.33 9.72
N PHE A 50 2.75 -0.48 8.99
CA PHE A 50 2.20 -1.37 7.97
C PHE A 50 2.53 -2.81 8.29
N LYS A 51 1.51 -3.66 8.33
CA LYS A 51 1.71 -5.11 8.36
C LYS A 51 1.86 -5.60 6.93
N ILE A 52 2.99 -6.20 6.60
CA ILE A 52 3.27 -6.70 5.26
C ILE A 52 2.76 -8.14 5.14
N PRO A 53 1.79 -8.41 4.25
CA PRO A 53 1.24 -9.75 4.12
C PRO A 53 2.32 -10.78 3.75
N PRO A 54 2.19 -12.05 4.21
CA PRO A 54 3.17 -13.10 3.94
C PRO A 54 3.38 -13.39 2.45
N GLN A 55 2.35 -13.20 1.63
CA GLN A 55 2.38 -13.36 0.17
C GLN A 55 3.17 -12.27 -0.57
N ASN A 56 3.65 -11.25 0.13
CA ASN A 56 4.44 -10.18 -0.46
C ASN A 56 5.92 -10.32 -0.07
N GLN A 57 6.81 -10.07 -1.03
CA GLN A 57 8.24 -10.01 -0.79
C GLN A 57 8.65 -8.55 -0.62
N ILE A 58 9.42 -8.26 0.43
CA ILE A 58 9.88 -6.89 0.67
C ILE A 58 11.04 -6.49 -0.27
N ASN A 59 11.91 -7.43 -0.64
CA ASN A 59 12.96 -7.18 -1.63
C ASN A 59 12.36 -6.81 -2.98
N GLY A 60 12.79 -5.67 -3.53
CA GLY A 60 12.26 -5.13 -4.79
C GLY A 60 10.95 -4.36 -4.62
N SER A 61 10.38 -4.34 -3.42
CA SER A 61 9.27 -3.46 -3.07
C SER A 61 9.75 -2.02 -2.89
N LYS A 62 8.82 -1.08 -2.93
CA LYS A 62 9.11 0.35 -2.83
C LYS A 62 8.13 1.06 -1.92
N LEU A 63 8.63 2.03 -1.16
CA LEU A 63 7.82 3.09 -0.56
C LEU A 63 7.78 4.27 -1.53
N VAL A 64 6.56 4.73 -1.85
CA VAL A 64 6.33 5.95 -2.61
C VAL A 64 5.63 6.94 -1.69
N LEU A 65 6.40 7.90 -1.19
CA LEU A 65 5.95 8.95 -0.29
C LEU A 65 5.67 10.21 -1.10
N ARG A 66 4.42 10.67 -1.07
CA ARG A 66 4.03 11.97 -1.63
C ARG A 66 3.83 12.94 -0.49
N PHE A 67 4.42 14.12 -0.60
CA PHE A 67 4.32 15.14 0.44
C PHE A 67 4.27 16.54 -0.15
N GLU A 68 3.64 17.45 0.59
CA GLU A 68 3.41 18.83 0.20
C GLU A 68 3.82 19.75 1.35
N PRO A 69 4.85 20.59 1.18
CA PRO A 69 5.23 21.54 2.20
C PRO A 69 4.40 22.82 2.13
N SER A 70 4.32 23.54 3.24
CA SER A 70 3.74 24.89 3.29
C SER A 70 4.51 25.87 2.40
N GLN A 71 3.78 26.77 1.75
CA GLN A 71 4.34 27.82 0.88
C GLN A 71 5.18 28.83 1.67
N ALA A 72 4.93 28.97 2.97
CA ALA A 72 5.62 29.94 3.83
C ALA A 72 7.03 29.50 4.26
N LEU A 73 7.40 28.22 4.06
CA LEU A 73 8.69 27.71 4.50
C LEU A 73 9.85 28.34 3.71
N ILE A 74 11.02 28.43 4.33
CA ILE A 74 12.32 28.63 3.69
C ILE A 74 12.85 27.24 3.35
N LYS A 75 12.86 26.90 2.06
CA LYS A 75 13.01 25.50 1.58
C LYS A 75 14.43 25.03 1.78
N GLU A 76 15.37 25.94 1.58
CA GLU A 76 16.81 25.76 1.73
C GLU A 76 17.19 25.38 3.17
N ASN A 77 16.37 25.79 4.15
CA ASN A 77 16.58 25.57 5.58
C ASN A 77 15.54 24.62 6.20
N SER A 78 14.74 23.96 5.36
CA SER A 78 13.73 23.00 5.80
C SER A 78 14.04 21.61 5.27
N PHE A 79 13.88 20.59 6.11
CA PHE A 79 14.29 19.22 5.82
C PHE A 79 13.17 18.22 6.07
N ILE A 80 13.15 17.18 5.24
CA ILE A 80 12.38 15.96 5.45
C ILE A 80 13.34 14.80 5.69
N ASN A 81 13.03 13.99 6.68
CA ASN A 81 13.79 12.79 7.04
C ASN A 81 12.84 11.60 7.07
N VAL A 82 13.26 10.49 6.45
CA VAL A 82 12.52 9.22 6.51
C VAL A 82 13.35 8.21 7.27
N ILE A 83 12.71 7.60 8.26
CA ILE A 83 13.27 6.55 9.11
C ILE A 83 12.40 5.32 8.93
N ILE A 84 13.01 4.18 8.64
CA ILE A 84 12.32 2.90 8.49
C ILE A 84 12.84 1.95 9.57
N ASN A 85 11.93 1.42 10.40
CA ASN A 85 12.26 0.55 11.54
C ASN A 85 13.47 1.07 12.35
N ASP A 86 13.40 2.35 12.73
CA ASP A 86 14.41 3.06 13.54
C ASP A 86 15.77 3.29 12.87
N LYS A 87 15.92 2.94 11.58
CA LYS A 87 17.08 3.27 10.74
C LYS A 87 16.79 4.49 9.86
N PRO A 88 17.58 5.57 9.94
CA PRO A 88 17.48 6.68 8.97
C PRO A 88 17.83 6.17 7.57
N VAL A 89 16.92 6.35 6.61
CA VAL A 89 17.10 5.89 5.22
C VAL A 89 17.18 7.04 4.22
N TYR A 90 16.68 8.23 4.59
CA TYR A 90 16.66 9.38 3.71
C TYR A 90 16.65 10.68 4.52
N SER A 91 17.35 11.69 4.00
CA SER A 91 17.32 13.07 4.48
C SER A 91 17.57 14.00 3.31
N SER A 92 16.73 15.02 3.14
CA SER A 92 16.97 16.06 2.13
C SER A 92 16.29 17.37 2.49
N ARG A 93 16.75 18.44 1.84
CA ARG A 93 16.07 19.73 1.87
C ARG A 93 14.78 19.67 1.05
N LEU A 94 13.79 20.45 1.46
CA LEU A 94 12.61 20.70 0.65
C LEU A 94 13.02 21.51 -0.60
N SER A 95 12.33 21.29 -1.72
CA SER A 95 12.73 21.91 -3.00
C SER A 95 11.64 22.71 -3.70
N LYS A 96 10.36 22.45 -3.41
CA LYS A 96 9.22 23.04 -4.13
C LYS A 96 8.04 23.24 -3.19
N ASP A 97 7.20 24.21 -3.53
CA ASP A 97 5.90 24.47 -2.87
C ASP A 97 4.79 23.48 -3.28
N SER A 98 5.05 22.67 -4.30
CA SER A 98 4.10 21.68 -4.82
C SER A 98 4.36 20.29 -4.25
N ILE A 99 3.45 19.36 -4.56
CA ILE A 99 3.59 17.95 -4.20
C ILE A 99 4.90 17.39 -4.76
N GLN A 100 5.72 16.87 -3.87
CA GLN A 100 6.96 16.17 -4.16
C GLN A 100 6.76 14.67 -3.96
N THR A 101 7.49 13.86 -4.75
CA THR A 101 7.45 12.40 -4.67
C THR A 101 8.84 11.86 -4.36
N LEU A 102 8.93 11.10 -3.27
CA LEU A 102 10.11 10.36 -2.87
C LEU A 102 9.85 8.86 -3.05
N VAL A 103 10.78 8.18 -3.72
CA VAL A 103 10.74 6.73 -3.92
C VAL A 103 11.91 6.10 -3.20
N LEU A 104 11.64 5.21 -2.25
CA LEU A 104 12.64 4.47 -1.50
C LEU A 104 12.49 2.98 -1.80
N ASN A 105 13.59 2.32 -2.15
CA ASN A 105 13.62 0.87 -2.30
C ASN A 105 13.61 0.23 -0.92
N LEU A 106 12.84 -0.84 -0.76
CA LEU A 106 12.75 -1.61 0.46
C LEU A 106 13.53 -2.92 0.33
N SER A 107 14.09 -3.35 1.45
CA SER A 107 14.90 -4.56 1.60
C SER A 107 14.40 -5.40 2.77
N LYS A 108 14.93 -6.63 2.90
CA LYS A 108 14.61 -7.52 4.02
C LYS A 108 14.98 -6.95 5.38
N GLU A 109 16.04 -6.15 5.45
CA GLU A 109 16.49 -5.51 6.69
C GLU A 109 15.51 -4.46 7.19
N ASP A 110 14.72 -3.89 6.27
CA ASP A 110 13.70 -2.89 6.60
C ASP A 110 12.46 -3.52 7.21
N LEU A 111 12.34 -4.84 7.30
CA LEU A 111 11.18 -5.55 7.81
C LEU A 111 11.47 -6.17 9.19
N SER A 112 10.66 -5.83 10.19
CA SER A 112 10.81 -6.38 11.54
C SER A 112 10.38 -7.85 11.62
N PRO A 113 10.78 -8.62 12.67
CA PRO A 113 10.44 -10.04 12.82
C PRO A 113 8.94 -10.37 12.75
N GLY A 114 8.05 -9.42 13.08
CA GLY A 114 6.59 -9.56 12.95
C GLY A 114 6.03 -9.22 11.57
N ARG A 115 6.89 -9.01 10.57
CA ARG A 115 6.55 -8.47 9.24
C ARG A 115 5.87 -7.10 9.29
N PHE A 116 6.31 -6.26 10.23
CA PHE A 116 5.88 -4.86 10.30
C PHE A 116 6.94 -3.93 9.72
N LEU A 117 6.46 -2.93 9.00
CA LEU A 117 7.21 -1.81 8.48
C LEU A 117 6.76 -0.56 9.23
N LYS A 118 7.63 -0.01 10.09
CA LYS A 118 7.45 1.28 10.77
C LYS A 118 8.09 2.36 9.91
N ILE A 119 7.30 3.30 9.39
CA ILE A 119 7.79 4.44 8.63
C ILE A 119 7.55 5.69 9.48
N GLN A 120 8.63 6.39 9.83
CA GLN A 120 8.54 7.68 10.50
C GLN A 120 9.03 8.76 9.54
N VAL A 121 8.19 9.77 9.35
CA VAL A 121 8.54 11.00 8.64
C VAL A 121 8.79 12.07 9.68
N LYS A 122 10.02 12.58 9.76
CA LYS A 122 10.39 13.69 10.63
C LYS A 122 10.72 14.92 9.82
N THR A 123 10.36 16.08 10.33
CA THR A 123 10.63 17.36 9.68
C THR A 123 11.50 18.25 10.55
N LEU A 124 12.27 19.11 9.87
CA LEU A 124 12.76 20.36 10.42
C LEU A 124 12.21 21.46 9.52
N LEU A 125 11.29 22.29 10.01
CA LEU A 125 10.61 23.32 9.22
C LEU A 125 11.01 24.71 9.70
N THR A 126 11.31 25.60 8.76
CA THR A 126 11.80 26.94 9.05
C THR A 126 11.03 27.96 8.22
N ILE A 127 10.53 29.04 8.83
CA ILE A 127 9.82 30.17 8.15
C ILE A 127 10.62 31.48 8.22
N THR A 128 11.53 31.59 9.18
CA THR A 128 12.36 32.77 9.43
C THR A 128 13.79 32.33 9.75
N ASP A 129 14.76 33.19 9.47
CA ASP A 129 16.16 32.96 9.84
C ASP A 129 16.38 33.02 11.36
N ASP A 130 15.45 33.63 12.11
CA ASP A 130 15.46 33.67 13.57
C ASP A 130 14.49 32.64 14.16
N ILE A 131 15.01 31.43 14.38
CA ILE A 131 14.27 30.28 14.91
C ILE A 131 13.55 30.57 16.25
N CYS A 132 14.03 31.54 17.03
CA CYS A 132 13.49 31.83 18.37
C CYS A 132 12.28 32.76 18.33
N LYS A 133 12.00 33.42 17.20
CA LYS A 133 10.91 34.40 17.10
C LYS A 133 9.55 33.80 16.73
N ASP A 134 9.53 32.61 16.13
CA ASP A 134 8.33 32.12 15.43
C ASP A 134 8.13 30.60 15.59
N LEU A 135 8.33 30.11 16.81
CA LEU A 135 8.27 28.67 17.15
C LEU A 135 6.89 28.04 16.96
N ASP A 136 5.82 28.84 17.09
CA ASP A 136 4.42 28.38 17.03
C ASP A 136 3.71 28.89 15.77
N ASN A 137 4.44 29.19 14.69
CA ASN A 137 3.84 29.65 13.46
C ASN A 137 2.93 28.57 12.85
N PRO A 138 1.62 28.81 12.68
CA PRO A 138 0.69 27.82 12.14
C PRO A 138 0.95 27.48 10.66
N ALA A 139 1.74 28.30 9.96
CA ALA A 139 2.18 28.01 8.60
C ALA A 139 3.36 27.01 8.55
N MET A 140 3.95 26.60 9.69
CA MET A 140 4.95 25.53 9.72
C MET A 140 4.28 24.17 9.65
N TRP A 141 4.04 23.72 8.41
CA TRP A 141 3.48 22.40 8.19
C TRP A 141 4.04 21.73 6.94
N LEU A 142 4.00 20.39 6.96
CA LEU A 142 4.20 19.51 5.81
C LEU A 142 3.14 18.42 5.84
N LYS A 143 2.45 18.22 4.72
CA LYS A 143 1.43 17.17 4.58
C LYS A 143 1.99 15.95 3.90
N VAL A 144 1.90 14.80 4.54
CA VAL A 144 2.06 13.49 3.89
C VAL A 144 0.72 13.14 3.24
N LYS A 145 0.72 12.99 1.92
CA LYS A 145 -0.50 12.77 1.14
C LYS A 145 -1.01 11.36 1.33
N LYS A 146 -2.33 11.19 1.46
CA LYS A 146 -3.01 9.89 1.64
C LYS A 146 -2.83 8.91 0.47
N ASP A 147 -2.49 9.44 -0.71
CA ASP A 147 -2.20 8.68 -1.92
C ASP A 147 -0.73 8.21 -2.00
N SER A 148 0.04 8.40 -0.92
CA SER A 148 1.27 7.65 -0.65
C SER A 148 0.97 6.16 -0.54
N TYR A 149 1.92 5.32 -0.95
CA TYR A 149 1.68 3.88 -1.07
C TYR A 149 2.96 3.04 -0.98
N LEU A 150 2.76 1.77 -0.66
CA LEU A 150 3.73 0.71 -0.84
C LEU A 150 3.46 0.00 -2.16
N SER A 151 4.47 -0.11 -3.02
CA SER A 151 4.44 -1.05 -4.14
C SER A 151 5.12 -2.34 -3.71
N LEU A 152 4.31 -3.36 -3.44
CA LEU A 152 4.76 -4.64 -2.90
C LEU A 152 4.89 -5.69 -4.00
N VAL A 153 6.04 -6.34 -4.08
CA VAL A 153 6.23 -7.49 -4.99
C VAL A 153 5.44 -8.68 -4.45
N LYS A 154 4.63 -9.34 -5.29
CA LYS A 154 4.00 -10.62 -4.92
C LYS A 154 5.01 -11.76 -5.04
N ASP A 155 4.98 -12.65 -4.06
CA ASP A 155 5.69 -13.91 -4.16
C ASP A 155 4.99 -14.83 -5.17
N ALA A 156 5.61 -15.05 -6.33
CA ALA A 156 5.07 -15.97 -7.33
C ALA A 156 5.21 -17.46 -6.93
N LYS A 157 6.03 -17.76 -5.90
CA LYS A 157 6.28 -19.11 -5.38
C LYS A 157 5.67 -19.34 -3.99
N GLY A 158 5.11 -18.31 -3.38
CA GLY A 158 4.50 -18.38 -2.05
C GLY A 158 3.16 -19.12 -2.09
N GLY A 159 3.20 -20.42 -1.80
CA GLY A 159 2.00 -21.18 -1.47
C GLY A 159 1.30 -20.64 -0.22
N LEU A 160 0.09 -21.13 0.06
CA LEU A 160 -0.68 -20.78 1.26
C LEU A 160 -0.06 -21.34 2.55
N ASP A 161 1.10 -21.98 2.47
CA ASP A 161 1.74 -22.74 3.56
C ASP A 161 2.07 -21.87 4.78
N ASN A 162 2.36 -20.58 4.56
CA ASN A 162 2.64 -19.61 5.63
C ASN A 162 1.48 -18.64 5.88
N VAL A 163 0.30 -18.91 5.32
CA VAL A 163 -0.89 -18.07 5.40
C VAL A 163 -1.86 -18.67 6.43
N ASN A 164 -2.20 -17.90 7.45
CA ASN A 164 -3.19 -18.23 8.47
C ASN A 164 -4.15 -17.06 8.70
N ILE A 165 -5.26 -17.31 9.41
CA ILE A 165 -6.32 -16.30 9.65
C ILE A 165 -5.79 -15.02 10.30
N SER A 166 -4.70 -15.09 11.08
CA SER A 166 -4.10 -13.95 11.77
C SER A 166 -3.16 -13.10 10.90
N ASN A 167 -2.69 -13.63 9.76
CA ASN A 167 -1.73 -12.96 8.88
C ASN A 167 -2.23 -12.73 7.44
N CYS A 168 -3.37 -13.32 7.06
CA CYS A 168 -3.87 -13.32 5.68
C CYS A 168 -4.78 -12.13 5.34
N PHE A 169 -5.39 -11.46 6.32
CA PHE A 169 -6.49 -10.54 6.04
C PHE A 169 -6.31 -9.19 6.74
N ASP A 170 -5.93 -8.18 5.96
CA ASP A 170 -5.93 -6.77 6.37
C ASP A 170 -7.35 -6.18 6.42
N THR A 171 -8.25 -6.68 5.55
CA THR A 171 -9.69 -6.38 5.62
C THR A 171 -10.48 -7.67 5.56
N LYS A 172 -11.39 -7.86 6.51
CA LYS A 172 -12.27 -9.01 6.58
C LYS A 172 -13.66 -8.50 6.21
N ARG A 173 -14.16 -8.89 5.04
CA ARG A 173 -15.37 -8.29 4.43
C ARG A 173 -16.58 -9.22 4.40
N ALA A 174 -16.34 -10.53 4.34
CA ALA A 174 -17.41 -11.51 4.28
C ALA A 174 -16.97 -12.87 4.86
N ILE A 175 -17.95 -13.59 5.41
CA ILE A 175 -17.83 -15.03 5.67
C ILE A 175 -18.70 -15.73 4.64
N VAL A 176 -18.07 -16.59 3.83
CA VAL A 176 -18.74 -17.35 2.77
C VAL A 176 -18.97 -18.77 3.24
N TYR A 177 -20.21 -19.26 3.15
CA TYR A 177 -20.61 -20.60 3.58
C TYR A 177 -21.43 -21.33 2.50
N PRO A 178 -21.57 -22.67 2.54
CA PRO A 178 -22.35 -23.43 1.55
C PRO A 178 -23.80 -22.91 1.38
N ALA A 179 -24.39 -23.13 0.21
CA ALA A 179 -25.78 -22.71 -0.04
C ALA A 179 -26.79 -23.43 0.86
N GLU A 180 -26.49 -24.70 1.18
CA GLU A 180 -27.22 -25.55 2.12
C GLU A 180 -26.26 -25.93 3.26
N PRO A 181 -26.16 -25.10 4.31
CA PRO A 181 -25.18 -25.33 5.37
C PRO A 181 -25.65 -26.44 6.33
N SER A 182 -24.73 -27.33 6.69
CA SER A 182 -24.95 -28.25 7.81
C SER A 182 -24.85 -27.53 9.16
N LEU A 183 -25.26 -28.19 10.25
CA LEU A 183 -25.05 -27.68 11.60
C LEU A 183 -23.57 -27.40 11.90
N ASN A 184 -22.67 -28.21 11.35
CA ASN A 184 -21.23 -28.02 11.51
C ASN A 184 -20.73 -26.78 10.76
N ASP A 185 -21.26 -26.50 9.57
CA ASP A 185 -20.95 -25.29 8.80
C ASP A 185 -21.42 -24.04 9.55
N LEU A 186 -22.64 -24.06 10.10
CA LEU A 186 -23.17 -22.95 10.90
C LEU A 186 -22.34 -22.70 12.16
N LYS A 187 -21.91 -23.76 12.86
CA LYS A 187 -20.99 -23.65 13.99
C LYS A 187 -19.65 -23.02 13.56
N ALA A 188 -19.07 -23.48 12.46
CA ALA A 188 -17.81 -22.93 11.95
C ALA A 188 -17.93 -21.44 11.58
N VAL A 189 -19.04 -21.05 10.94
CA VAL A 189 -19.34 -19.64 10.62
C VAL A 189 -19.50 -18.81 11.89
N ALA A 190 -20.20 -19.31 12.91
CA ALA A 190 -20.36 -18.63 14.19
C ALA A 190 -19.03 -18.42 14.92
N TRP A 191 -18.18 -19.46 14.94
CA TRP A 191 -16.83 -19.39 15.49
C TRP A 191 -15.94 -18.38 14.75
N ALA A 192 -15.96 -18.41 13.41
CA ALA A 192 -15.25 -17.44 12.59
C ALA A 192 -15.74 -16.02 12.87
N TYR A 193 -17.06 -15.79 12.88
CA TYR A 193 -17.65 -14.48 13.18
C TYR A 193 -17.24 -13.96 14.56
N ALA A 194 -17.34 -14.78 15.60
CA ALA A 194 -16.95 -14.40 16.97
C ALA A 194 -15.47 -13.99 17.05
N ARG A 195 -14.59 -14.63 16.28
CA ARG A 195 -13.16 -14.30 16.21
C ARG A 195 -12.91 -13.00 15.43
N LEU A 196 -13.67 -12.78 14.36
CA LEU A 196 -13.51 -11.63 13.47
C LEU A 196 -14.12 -10.33 14.07
N LYS A 197 -15.23 -10.42 14.81
CA LYS A 197 -15.89 -9.28 15.48
C LYS A 197 -15.01 -8.57 16.51
N LYS A 198 -13.99 -9.25 17.07
CA LYS A 198 -13.05 -8.65 18.03
C LYS A 198 -12.06 -7.66 17.39
N GLN A 199 -12.14 -7.41 16.07
CA GLN A 199 -11.27 -6.44 15.40
C GLN A 199 -12.00 -5.13 15.06
N PRO A 200 -11.30 -3.96 15.10
CA PRO A 200 -11.96 -2.66 15.19
C PRO A 200 -12.66 -2.17 13.91
N THR A 201 -12.45 -2.81 12.76
CA THR A 201 -12.77 -2.24 11.44
C THR A 201 -13.50 -3.21 10.50
N SER A 202 -14.73 -3.62 10.83
CA SER A 202 -15.45 -4.49 9.89
C SER A 202 -16.97 -4.49 10.09
N GLN A 203 -17.67 -3.77 9.21
CA GLN A 203 -19.00 -4.21 8.74
C GLN A 203 -18.82 -5.51 7.94
N PHE A 204 -19.53 -6.56 8.32
CA PHE A 204 -19.43 -7.88 7.70
C PHE A 204 -20.70 -8.23 6.94
N SER A 205 -20.54 -8.80 5.75
CA SER A 205 -21.64 -9.42 5.01
C SER A 205 -21.59 -10.95 5.13
N PHE A 206 -22.75 -11.56 5.31
CA PHE A 206 -22.92 -13.01 5.27
C PHE A 206 -23.41 -13.40 3.88
N LEU A 207 -22.61 -14.17 3.15
CA LEU A 207 -22.94 -14.58 1.78
C LEU A 207 -22.95 -16.10 1.69
N SER A 208 -24.10 -16.67 1.35
CA SER A 208 -24.14 -18.07 0.92
C SER A 208 -23.39 -18.23 -0.40
N ARG A 209 -22.81 -19.40 -0.66
CA ARG A 209 -21.98 -19.67 -1.84
C ARG A 209 -22.74 -19.39 -3.14
N ALA A 210 -24.05 -19.66 -3.17
CA ALA A 210 -24.93 -19.32 -4.28
C ALA A 210 -25.02 -17.79 -4.49
N LYS A 211 -25.23 -17.01 -3.42
CA LYS A 211 -25.26 -15.54 -3.48
C LYS A 211 -23.89 -14.94 -3.82
N PHE A 212 -22.79 -15.51 -3.32
CA PHE A 212 -21.43 -15.07 -3.63
C PHE A 212 -21.06 -15.30 -5.11
N LEU A 213 -21.42 -16.45 -5.67
CA LEU A 213 -21.22 -16.74 -7.10
C LEU A 213 -22.08 -15.85 -8.00
N ILE A 214 -23.30 -15.51 -7.57
CA ILE A 214 -24.17 -14.55 -8.27
C ILE A 214 -23.55 -13.15 -8.24
N VAL A 215 -23.07 -12.68 -7.07
CA VAL A 215 -22.40 -11.37 -6.96
C VAL A 215 -21.13 -11.32 -7.82
N LEU A 216 -20.31 -12.37 -7.82
CA LEU A 216 -19.13 -12.46 -8.69
C LEU A 216 -19.49 -12.47 -10.19
N LYS A 217 -20.54 -13.19 -10.58
CA LYS A 217 -21.04 -13.20 -11.96
C LYS A 217 -21.64 -11.85 -12.37
N ILE A 218 -22.32 -11.15 -11.47
CA ILE A 218 -22.86 -9.80 -11.72
C ILE A 218 -21.72 -8.80 -11.87
N ILE A 219 -20.69 -8.86 -11.02
CA ILE A 219 -19.49 -8.01 -11.14
C ILE A 219 -18.72 -8.32 -12.42
N SER A 220 -18.58 -9.60 -12.80
CA SER A 220 -17.93 -9.96 -14.07
C SER A 220 -18.74 -9.48 -15.27
N TRP A 221 -20.07 -9.61 -15.24
CA TRP A 221 -20.95 -9.08 -16.29
C TRP A 221 -20.94 -7.55 -16.35
N TRP A 222 -20.87 -6.86 -15.21
CA TRP A 222 -20.72 -5.40 -15.17
C TRP A 222 -19.37 -4.95 -15.75
N ALA A 223 -18.28 -5.64 -15.43
CA ALA A 223 -16.97 -5.36 -16.01
C ALA A 223 -16.93 -5.62 -17.52
N ILE A 224 -17.61 -6.68 -17.99
CA ILE A 224 -17.77 -6.98 -19.42
C ILE A 224 -18.67 -5.94 -20.11
N TRP A 225 -19.76 -5.51 -19.47
CA TRP A 225 -20.69 -4.51 -20.01
C TRP A 225 -20.06 -3.11 -20.07
N ALA A 226 -19.29 -2.72 -19.04
CA ALA A 226 -18.51 -1.48 -19.03
C ALA A 226 -17.37 -1.49 -20.07
N ALA A 227 -16.75 -2.65 -20.32
CA ALA A 227 -15.78 -2.82 -21.41
C ALA A 227 -16.44 -2.72 -22.79
N CYS A 228 -17.65 -3.28 -22.96
CA CYS A 228 -18.43 -3.16 -24.20
C CYS A 228 -18.96 -1.75 -24.45
N LEU A 229 -19.34 -0.98 -23.42
CA LEU A 229 -19.77 0.41 -23.58
C LEU A 229 -18.63 1.33 -24.05
N LYS A 230 -17.39 1.02 -23.68
CA LYS A 230 -16.21 1.80 -24.08
C LYS A 230 -15.77 1.55 -25.53
N ILE A 231 -16.21 0.45 -26.15
CA ILE A 231 -15.93 0.09 -27.55
C ILE A 231 -16.96 0.68 -28.52
N LYS A 232 -18.14 1.11 -28.04
CA LYS A 232 -19.20 1.68 -28.90
C LYS A 232 -19.13 3.21 -29.11
N ASN A 233 -18.17 3.90 -28.50
CA ASN A 233 -17.99 5.36 -28.62
C ASN A 233 -16.68 5.76 -29.34
N HIS A 234 -16.19 4.89 -30.25
CA HIS A 234 -15.16 5.25 -31.24
C HIS A 234 -15.61 4.84 -32.63
#